data_AF-A0A7I4YHK5-F1
#
_entry.id   AF-A0A7I4YHK5-F1
#
_cell.length_a   1.000
_cell.length_b   1.000
_cell.length_c   1.000
_cell.angle_alpha   90.00
_cell.angle_beta   90.00
_cell.angle_gamma   90.00
#
_symmetry.space_group_name_H-M   'P 1'
#
loop_
_entity.id
_entity.type
_entity.pdbx_description
1 polymer ?
#
loop_
_entity_poly.entity_id
_entity_poly.type
_entity_poly.pdbx_seq_one_letter_code
_entity_poly.pdbx_strand_id
1 'polypeptide(L)'
;MKFKKRSPKTSINLDRFASLANKWEDSVIDNIDEEYNRLVEHLHDSASKAEILQETKRRPSSKTLELMRQRGIAQATGNHQQTSKIAKLCREAIKEDLKERRAAVMDEAAEAGKRIRKARRSFANYLTTMTSPRVVLTEQLLHPEGQRRRSSTTSTYQERIPGRSGHSR
;
A
#
# COMPACT_ATOMS: atom_id res chain seq x y z
N MET A 1 9.68 78.41 -44.19
CA MET A 1 10.24 77.08 -43.85
C MET A 1 10.37 76.96 -42.34
N LYS A 2 9.97 75.82 -41.75
CA LYS A 2 10.78 75.02 -40.79
C LYS A 2 9.89 73.98 -40.09
N PHE A 3 9.99 72.73 -40.53
CA PHE A 3 9.48 71.57 -39.77
C PHE A 3 10.44 71.30 -38.60
N LYS A 4 9.91 71.27 -37.37
CA LYS A 4 10.68 70.91 -36.16
C LYS A 4 11.02 69.41 -36.25
N LYS A 5 12.33 69.10 -36.21
CA LYS A 5 12.87 67.73 -36.35
C LYS A 5 12.51 66.87 -35.13
N ARG A 6 12.20 65.61 -35.45
CA ARG A 6 11.76 64.48 -34.61
C ARG A 6 12.70 64.18 -33.43
N SER A 7 12.11 63.68 -32.35
CA SER A 7 12.75 63.16 -31.13
C SER A 7 13.72 62.00 -31.42
N PRO A 8 14.74 61.79 -30.55
CA PRO A 8 15.70 60.68 -30.70
C PRO A 8 14.98 59.33 -30.69
N LYS A 9 15.18 58.52 -31.72
CA LYS A 9 14.74 57.12 -31.73
C LYS A 9 15.68 56.33 -30.83
N THR A 10 15.19 55.84 -29.69
CA THR A 10 15.91 54.87 -28.87
C THR A 10 16.08 53.59 -29.69
N SER A 11 17.27 53.35 -30.25
CA SER A 11 17.58 52.09 -30.93
C SER A 11 17.80 51.01 -29.86
N ILE A 12 16.76 50.24 -29.59
CA ILE A 12 16.82 49.08 -28.70
C ILE A 12 17.80 48.08 -29.33
N ASN A 13 18.89 47.78 -28.65
CA ASN A 13 19.91 46.84 -29.12
C ASN A 13 19.37 45.40 -28.99
N LEU A 14 18.88 44.84 -30.10
CA LEU A 14 18.28 43.51 -30.20
C LEU A 14 19.26 42.37 -29.86
N ASP A 15 20.55 42.54 -30.14
CA ASP A 15 21.60 41.55 -29.87
C ASP A 15 21.78 41.31 -28.35
N ARG A 16 21.67 42.38 -27.55
CA ARG A 16 21.67 42.29 -26.09
C ARG A 16 20.46 41.51 -25.54
N PHE A 17 19.29 41.63 -26.18
CA PHE A 17 18.10 40.85 -25.81
C PHE A 17 18.25 39.38 -26.19
N ALA A 18 18.79 39.09 -27.38
CA ALA A 18 19.07 37.72 -27.80
C ALA A 18 20.05 37.01 -26.85
N SER A 19 21.13 37.69 -26.44
CA SER A 19 22.09 37.14 -25.48
C SER A 19 21.47 36.87 -24.11
N LEU A 20 20.52 37.70 -23.66
CA LEU A 20 19.82 37.50 -22.40
C LEU A 20 18.83 36.34 -22.48
N ALA A 21 18.11 36.23 -23.60
CA ALA A 21 17.17 35.13 -23.84
C ALA A 21 17.86 33.78 -23.83
N ASN A 22 18.98 33.63 -24.55
CA ASN A 22 19.73 32.37 -24.59
C ASN A 22 20.25 31.96 -23.21
N LYS A 23 20.75 32.92 -22.40
CA LYS A 23 21.18 32.64 -21.02
C LYS A 23 20.04 32.20 -20.11
N TRP A 24 18.86 32.78 -20.30
CA TRP A 24 17.66 32.38 -19.57
C TRP A 24 17.18 31.00 -20.02
N GLU A 25 17.20 30.70 -21.32
CA GLU A 25 16.83 29.39 -21.86
C GLU A 25 17.75 28.29 -21.31
N ASP A 26 19.07 28.45 -21.41
CA ASP A 26 20.04 27.47 -20.90
C ASP A 26 19.86 27.26 -19.38
N SER A 27 19.76 28.35 -18.61
CA SER A 27 19.57 28.27 -17.16
C SER A 27 18.23 27.66 -16.74
N VAL A 28 17.17 27.87 -17.51
CA VAL A 28 15.85 27.29 -17.23
C VAL A 28 15.82 25.81 -17.59
N ILE A 29 16.44 25.44 -18.71
CA ILE A 29 16.57 24.04 -19.16
C ILE A 29 17.36 23.24 -18.14
N ASP A 30 18.54 23.72 -17.71
CA ASP A 30 19.37 23.04 -16.72
C ASP A 30 18.63 22.80 -15.39
N ASN A 31 17.87 23.80 -14.92
CA ASN A 31 17.08 23.68 -13.70
C ASN A 31 15.91 22.69 -13.83
N ILE A 32 15.26 22.62 -15.01
CA ILE A 32 14.20 21.64 -15.27
C ILE A 32 14.78 20.22 -15.29
N ASP A 33 15.91 20.03 -15.95
CA ASP A 33 16.58 18.73 -16.04
C ASP A 33 17.05 18.26 -14.66
N GLU A 34 17.60 19.15 -13.83
CA GLU A 34 18.00 18.82 -12.45
C GLU A 34 16.79 18.46 -11.56
N GLU A 35 15.70 19.25 -11.61
CA GLU A 35 14.46 18.93 -10.89
C GLU A 35 13.84 17.61 -11.36
N TYR A 36 13.88 17.33 -12.67
CA TYR A 36 13.40 16.08 -13.25
C TYR A 36 14.23 14.89 -12.78
N ASN A 37 15.56 14.99 -12.84
CA ASN A 37 16.45 13.93 -12.36
C ASN A 37 16.26 13.68 -10.86
N ARG A 38 16.14 14.74 -10.03
CA ARG A 38 15.84 14.60 -8.61
C ARG A 38 14.49 13.92 -8.35
N LEU A 39 13.48 14.25 -9.15
CA LEU A 39 12.17 13.60 -9.06
C LEU A 39 12.26 12.11 -9.42
N VAL A 40 12.95 11.78 -10.51
CA VAL A 40 13.16 10.40 -10.97
C VAL A 40 13.90 9.58 -9.89
N GLU A 41 14.97 10.12 -9.31
CA GLU A 41 15.69 9.47 -8.21
C GLU A 41 14.78 9.25 -7.00
N HIS A 42 14.01 10.26 -6.59
CA HIS A 42 13.10 10.13 -5.46
C HIS A 42 11.99 9.09 -5.72
N LEU A 43 11.48 9.02 -6.95
CA LEU A 43 10.52 8.00 -7.37
C LEU A 43 11.14 6.61 -7.33
N HIS A 44 12.37 6.45 -7.81
CA HIS A 44 13.10 5.18 -7.76
C HIS A 44 13.35 4.71 -6.32
N ASP A 45 13.78 5.61 -5.44
CA ASP A 45 13.94 5.37 -4.01
C ASP A 45 12.62 4.95 -3.34
N SER A 46 11.53 5.62 -3.72
CA SER A 46 10.20 5.34 -3.19
C SER A 46 9.68 3.99 -3.68
N ALA A 47 9.87 3.67 -4.96
CA ALA A 47 9.54 2.38 -5.55
C ALA A 47 10.36 1.25 -4.91
N SER A 48 11.68 1.42 -4.78
CA SER A 48 12.56 0.46 -4.10
C SER A 48 12.14 0.22 -2.64
N LYS A 49 11.79 1.29 -1.90
CA LYS A 49 11.26 1.17 -0.53
C LYS A 49 9.91 0.46 -0.50
N ALA A 50 9.05 0.68 -1.48
CA ALA A 50 7.76 0.02 -1.61
C ALA A 50 7.92 -1.47 -1.97
N GLU A 51 8.86 -1.83 -2.83
CA GLU A 51 9.20 -3.22 -3.15
C GLU A 51 9.75 -3.94 -1.94
N ILE A 52 10.70 -3.35 -1.20
CA ILE A 52 11.17 -3.90 0.08
C ILE A 52 10.00 -4.06 1.07
N LEU A 53 9.07 -3.11 1.11
CA LEU A 53 7.87 -3.20 1.95
C LEU A 53 6.95 -4.35 1.52
N GLN A 54 6.80 -4.60 0.22
CA GLN A 54 5.98 -5.70 -0.31
C GLN A 54 6.68 -7.06 -0.11
N GLU A 55 7.99 -7.11 -0.32
CA GLU A 55 8.84 -8.28 -0.12
C GLU A 55 8.84 -8.70 1.36
N THR A 56 8.98 -7.72 2.27
CA THR A 56 8.86 -7.95 3.73
C THR A 56 7.43 -8.27 4.19
N LYS A 57 6.42 -7.93 3.39
CA LYS A 57 5.01 -8.34 3.57
C LYS A 57 4.64 -9.58 2.76
N ARG A 58 5.60 -10.36 2.24
CA ARG A 58 5.28 -11.59 1.50
C ARG A 58 4.24 -12.39 2.28
N ARG A 59 3.19 -12.82 1.62
CA ARG A 59 2.17 -13.73 2.18
C ARG A 59 2.77 -15.14 2.28
N PRO A 60 2.26 -16.02 3.16
CA PRO A 60 2.75 -17.40 3.25
C PRO A 60 2.78 -18.04 1.86
N SER A 61 3.78 -18.87 1.59
CA SER A 61 3.97 -19.50 0.27
C SER A 61 2.67 -20.08 -0.30
N SER A 62 2.54 -20.08 -1.63
CA SER A 62 1.34 -20.58 -2.32
C SER A 62 0.95 -22.00 -1.89
N LYS A 63 1.96 -22.86 -1.67
CA LYS A 63 1.80 -24.21 -1.13
C LYS A 63 1.17 -24.21 0.27
N THR A 64 1.60 -23.30 1.14
CA THR A 64 1.06 -23.15 2.49
C THR A 64 -0.39 -22.66 2.47
N LEU A 65 -0.70 -21.70 1.60
CA LEU A 65 -2.06 -21.19 1.39
C LEU A 65 -3.02 -22.28 0.90
N GLU A 66 -2.56 -23.12 -0.03
CA GLU A 66 -3.37 -24.23 -0.55
C GLU A 66 -3.71 -25.25 0.54
N LEU A 67 -2.74 -25.62 1.38
CA LEU A 67 -2.97 -26.50 2.52
C LEU A 67 -3.96 -25.90 3.54
N MET A 68 -3.89 -24.58 3.79
CA MET A 68 -4.85 -23.89 4.65
C MET A 68 -6.27 -23.92 4.07
N ARG A 69 -6.41 -23.73 2.75
CA ARG A 69 -7.71 -23.84 2.06
C ARG A 69 -8.26 -25.27 2.16
N GLN A 70 -7.44 -26.28 1.88
CA GLN A 70 -7.82 -27.68 2.00
C GLN A 70 -8.24 -28.04 3.43
N ARG A 71 -7.56 -27.49 4.44
CA ARG A 71 -7.92 -27.67 5.85
C ARG A 71 -9.31 -27.11 6.13
N GLY A 72 -9.62 -25.91 5.63
CA GLY A 72 -10.95 -25.30 5.79
C GLY A 72 -12.06 -26.14 5.15
N ILE A 73 -11.82 -26.68 3.96
CA ILE A 73 -12.76 -27.60 3.29
C ILE A 73 -12.95 -28.87 4.12
N ALA A 74 -11.87 -29.51 4.55
CA ALA A 74 -11.94 -30.73 5.37
C ALA A 74 -12.65 -30.52 6.71
N GLN A 75 -12.49 -29.34 7.33
CA GLN A 75 -13.23 -28.94 8.53
C GLN A 75 -14.73 -28.82 8.25
N ALA A 76 -15.12 -28.18 7.14
CA ALA A 76 -16.52 -28.05 6.75
C ALA A 76 -17.17 -29.41 6.43
N THR A 77 -16.41 -30.37 5.89
CA THR A 77 -16.90 -31.73 5.61
C THR A 77 -17.00 -32.61 6.86
N GLY A 78 -16.44 -32.22 8.02
CA GLY A 78 -16.49 -33.00 9.26
C GLY A 78 -15.54 -34.20 9.32
N ASN A 79 -14.62 -34.33 8.35
CA ASN A 79 -13.67 -35.44 8.26
C ASN A 79 -12.46 -35.24 9.19
N HIS A 80 -12.59 -35.64 10.46
CA HIS A 80 -11.58 -35.39 11.50
C HIS A 80 -10.21 -36.00 11.19
N GLN A 81 -10.17 -37.23 10.66
CA GLN A 81 -8.90 -37.91 10.34
C GLN A 81 -8.15 -37.22 9.20
N GLN A 82 -8.86 -36.76 8.16
CA GLN A 82 -8.26 -36.02 7.05
C GLN A 82 -7.87 -34.60 7.48
N THR A 83 -8.69 -33.95 8.31
CA THR A 83 -8.38 -32.64 8.91
C THR A 83 -7.10 -32.69 9.72
N SER A 84 -6.89 -33.75 10.53
CA SER A 84 -5.67 -33.88 11.33
C SER A 84 -4.41 -34.08 10.46
N LYS A 85 -4.51 -34.86 9.37
CA LYS A 85 -3.43 -35.03 8.39
C LYS A 85 -3.08 -33.70 7.72
N ILE A 86 -4.07 -32.98 7.21
CA ILE A 86 -3.86 -31.68 6.56
C ILE A 86 -3.31 -30.66 7.57
N ALA A 87 -3.81 -30.64 8.81
CA ALA A 87 -3.29 -29.75 9.85
C ALA A 87 -1.83 -30.02 10.22
N LYS A 88 -1.35 -31.27 10.17
CA LYS A 88 0.07 -31.59 10.31
C LYS A 88 0.88 -31.01 9.14
N LEU A 89 0.41 -31.22 7.91
CA LEU A 89 1.07 -30.67 6.72
C LEU A 89 1.11 -29.13 6.74
N CYS A 90 0.03 -28.46 7.16
CA CYS A 90 0.03 -27.00 7.34
C CYS A 90 1.10 -26.54 8.32
N ARG A 91 1.24 -27.22 9.46
CA ARG A 91 2.24 -26.86 10.49
C ARG A 91 3.66 -26.98 9.97
N GLU A 92 3.98 -28.05 9.25
CA GLU A 92 5.30 -28.22 8.65
C GLU A 92 5.56 -27.20 7.53
N ALA A 93 4.59 -26.95 6.65
CA ALA A 93 4.72 -25.97 5.59
C ALA A 93 4.95 -24.54 6.13
N ILE A 94 4.19 -24.13 7.15
CA ILE A 94 4.38 -22.85 7.83
C ILE A 94 5.76 -22.79 8.49
N LYS A 95 6.20 -23.86 9.15
CA LYS A 95 7.50 -23.90 9.82
C LYS A 95 8.66 -23.72 8.84
N GLU A 96 8.60 -24.34 7.67
CA GLU A 96 9.62 -24.16 6.62
C GLU A 96 9.59 -22.75 6.03
N ASP A 97 8.40 -22.21 5.69
CA ASP A 97 8.24 -20.83 5.19
C ASP A 97 8.80 -19.80 6.17
N LEU A 98 8.59 -20.01 7.48
CA LEU A 98 9.12 -19.15 8.53
C LEU A 98 10.64 -19.23 8.68
N LYS A 99 11.25 -20.40 8.46
CA LYS A 99 12.72 -20.54 8.46
C LYS A 99 13.34 -19.81 7.28
N GLU A 100 12.77 -20.00 6.09
CA GLU A 100 13.22 -19.33 4.87
C GLU A 100 13.15 -17.81 5.01
N ARG A 101 12.02 -17.29 5.49
CA ARG A 101 11.87 -15.85 5.77
C ARG A 101 12.82 -15.32 6.81
N ARG A 102 13.10 -16.12 7.85
CA ARG A 102 14.05 -15.71 8.88
C ARG A 102 15.43 -15.52 8.30
N ALA A 103 15.85 -16.37 7.36
CA ALA A 103 17.10 -16.20 6.64
C ALA A 103 17.05 -14.92 5.78
N ALA A 104 16.03 -14.79 4.93
CA ALA A 104 15.87 -13.64 4.05
C ALA A 104 15.85 -12.28 4.80
N VAL A 105 15.10 -12.17 5.91
CA VAL A 105 15.05 -10.94 6.72
C VAL A 105 16.41 -10.59 7.34
N MET A 106 17.22 -11.60 7.65
CA MET A 106 18.56 -11.39 8.20
C MET A 106 19.57 -11.02 7.10
N ASP A 107 19.45 -11.61 5.91
CA ASP A 107 20.27 -11.29 4.74
C ASP A 107 20.00 -9.86 4.24
N GLU A 108 18.72 -9.48 4.09
CA GLU A 108 18.31 -8.11 3.75
C GLU A 108 18.82 -7.09 4.79
N ALA A 109 18.82 -7.48 6.06
CA ALA A 109 19.36 -6.63 7.12
C ALA A 109 20.88 -6.48 7.04
N ALA A 110 21.61 -7.52 6.62
CA ALA A 110 23.05 -7.46 6.41
C ALA A 110 23.39 -6.56 5.22
N GLU A 111 22.70 -6.72 4.09
CA GLU A 111 22.88 -5.88 2.89
C GLU A 111 22.58 -4.42 3.17
N ALA A 112 21.47 -4.13 3.86
CA ALA A 112 21.08 -2.76 4.17
C ALA A 112 21.81 -2.16 5.40
N GLY A 113 22.81 -2.86 5.98
CA GLY A 113 23.53 -2.39 7.16
C GLY A 113 22.64 -2.19 8.40
N LYS A 114 21.49 -2.87 8.48
CA LYS A 114 20.52 -2.74 9.56
C LYS A 114 21.03 -3.46 10.81
N ARG A 115 20.79 -2.87 11.99
CA ARG A 115 21.10 -3.52 13.28
C ARG A 115 20.34 -4.85 13.40
N ILE A 116 21.06 -5.93 13.71
CA ILE A 116 20.51 -7.30 13.93
C ILE A 116 19.29 -7.31 14.86
N ARG A 117 19.33 -6.51 15.95
CA ARG A 117 18.21 -6.41 16.90
C ARG A 117 16.91 -5.91 16.24
N LYS A 118 17.02 -4.99 15.28
CA LYS A 118 15.87 -4.43 14.54
C LYS A 118 15.27 -5.49 13.60
N ALA A 119 16.11 -6.24 12.89
CA ALA A 119 15.68 -7.33 12.01
C ALA A 119 14.97 -8.46 12.78
N ARG A 120 15.52 -8.86 13.94
CA ARG A 120 14.84 -9.84 14.82
C ARG A 120 13.48 -9.36 15.30
N ARG A 121 13.35 -8.06 15.61
CA ARG A 121 12.08 -7.46 16.05
C ARG A 121 11.05 -7.39 14.93
N SER A 122 11.44 -7.01 13.71
CA SER A 122 10.52 -7.00 12.57
C SER A 122 10.01 -8.41 12.24
N PHE A 123 10.90 -9.42 12.28
CA PHE A 123 10.50 -10.81 12.09
C PHE A 123 9.55 -11.31 13.18
N ALA A 124 9.81 -10.98 14.46
CA ALA A 124 8.92 -11.33 15.56
C ALA A 124 7.52 -10.72 15.38
N ASN A 125 7.44 -9.46 14.94
CA ASN A 125 6.16 -8.80 14.63
C ASN A 125 5.41 -9.53 13.50
N TYR A 126 6.12 -9.93 12.44
CA TYR A 126 5.57 -10.72 11.34
C TYR A 126 5.06 -12.11 11.80
N LEU A 127 5.79 -12.80 12.67
CA LEU A 127 5.33 -14.06 13.25
C LEU A 127 4.00 -13.91 14.00
N THR A 128 3.86 -12.81 14.75
CA THR A 128 2.64 -12.53 15.52
C THR A 128 1.43 -12.32 14.60
N THR A 129 1.58 -11.64 13.47
CA THR A 129 0.48 -11.43 12.51
C THR A 129 0.08 -12.74 11.83
N MET A 130 1.03 -13.59 11.49
CA MET A 130 0.79 -14.87 10.79
C MET A 130 0.18 -15.97 11.67
N THR A 131 0.54 -16.00 12.95
CA THR A 131 0.12 -17.06 13.87
C THR A 131 -1.24 -16.75 14.50
N SER A 132 -1.72 -15.50 14.43
CA SER A 132 -3.02 -15.10 14.97
C SER A 132 -4.18 -15.60 14.10
N PRO A 133 -5.11 -16.42 14.64
CA PRO A 133 -6.25 -16.96 13.89
C PRO A 133 -7.23 -15.91 13.34
N ARG A 134 -7.14 -14.64 13.79
CA ARG A 134 -8.09 -13.58 13.45
C ARG A 134 -7.71 -12.77 12.20
N VAL A 135 -6.43 -12.71 11.82
CA VAL A 135 -5.95 -11.75 10.80
C VAL A 135 -5.98 -12.34 9.39
N VAL A 136 -5.91 -13.66 9.23
CA VAL A 136 -5.88 -14.30 7.90
C VAL A 136 -7.26 -14.29 7.21
N LEU A 137 -8.35 -14.13 7.97
CA LEU A 137 -9.71 -14.05 7.42
C LEU A 137 -10.15 -12.62 7.07
N THR A 138 -9.45 -11.58 7.51
CA THR A 138 -9.93 -10.20 7.36
C THR A 138 -9.44 -9.48 6.10
N GLU A 139 -8.34 -9.92 5.46
CA GLU A 139 -7.85 -9.24 4.25
C GLU A 139 -8.41 -9.78 2.92
N GLN A 140 -8.99 -10.98 2.91
CA GLN A 140 -9.61 -11.54 1.68
C GLN A 140 -11.12 -11.24 1.56
N LEU A 141 -11.74 -10.62 2.56
CA LEU A 141 -13.18 -10.32 2.58
C LEU A 141 -13.53 -8.83 2.45
N LEU A 142 -12.54 -7.93 2.29
CA LEU A 142 -12.79 -6.48 2.19
C LEU A 142 -12.88 -5.92 0.77
N HIS A 143 -12.90 -6.79 -0.25
CA HIS A 143 -13.33 -6.40 -1.60
C HIS A 143 -14.21 -7.48 -2.24
N PRO A 144 -15.54 -7.39 -2.07
CA PRO A 144 -16.46 -7.53 -3.17
C PRO A 144 -16.86 -6.13 -3.62
N GLU A 145 -16.44 -5.75 -4.82
CA GLU A 145 -17.17 -4.74 -5.58
C GLU A 145 -18.64 -5.15 -5.67
N GLY A 146 -19.55 -4.23 -5.37
CA GLY A 146 -20.97 -4.51 -5.42
C GLY A 146 -21.81 -3.33 -4.95
N GLN A 147 -22.17 -2.48 -5.91
CA GLN A 147 -23.24 -1.47 -5.89
C GLN A 147 -23.94 -1.21 -4.54
N ARG A 148 -23.61 -0.08 -3.91
CA ARG A 148 -24.54 0.59 -2.99
C ARG A 148 -25.75 1.06 -3.79
N ARG A 149 -26.78 0.22 -3.88
CA ARG A 149 -28.12 0.64 -4.28
C ARG A 149 -28.60 1.67 -3.27
N ARG A 150 -28.78 2.91 -3.74
CA ARG A 150 -29.64 3.90 -3.11
C ARG A 150 -31.05 3.33 -3.15
N SER A 151 -31.60 2.97 -2.01
CA SER A 151 -33.05 2.86 -1.83
C SER A 151 -33.46 3.93 -0.85
N SER A 152 -33.90 5.06 -1.41
CA SER A 152 -34.74 6.02 -0.72
C SER A 152 -36.06 5.32 -0.38
N THR A 153 -36.45 5.33 0.89
CA THR A 153 -37.87 5.26 1.23
C THR A 153 -38.10 6.03 2.52
N THR A 154 -38.65 7.22 2.32
CA THR A 154 -39.49 7.97 3.24
C THR A 154 -40.49 7.03 3.92
N SER A 155 -40.56 7.04 5.26
CA SER A 155 -41.78 6.63 5.97
C SER A 155 -41.84 7.30 7.35
N THR A 156 -42.58 8.40 7.36
CA THR A 156 -43.40 9.02 8.41
C THR A 156 -43.33 8.49 9.84
N TYR A 157 -43.06 9.44 10.75
CA TYR A 157 -43.49 9.46 12.15
C TYR A 157 -44.91 8.92 12.33
N GLN A 158 -45.15 8.11 13.37
CA GLN A 158 -46.26 8.21 14.32
C GLN A 158 -45.94 7.36 15.56
N GLU A 159 -46.13 7.99 16.73
CA GLU A 159 -45.90 7.42 18.05
C GLU A 159 -47.00 6.44 18.50
N ARG A 160 -46.58 5.48 19.33
CA ARG A 160 -47.21 4.86 20.52
C ARG A 160 -48.76 4.88 20.61
N ILE A 161 -49.42 3.73 20.81
CA ILE A 161 -49.80 3.07 22.11
C ILE A 161 -50.56 1.77 21.68
N PRO A 162 -50.50 0.57 22.32
CA PRO A 162 -50.95 0.22 23.71
C PRO A 162 -50.06 -0.85 24.40
N GLY A 163 -50.15 -1.24 25.68
CA GLY A 163 -51.17 -1.15 26.72
C GLY A 163 -51.39 -2.56 27.32
N ARG A 164 -51.53 -2.64 28.66
CA ARG A 164 -51.97 -3.80 29.50
C ARG A 164 -50.95 -4.94 29.71
N SER A 165 -50.86 -5.62 30.85
CA SER A 165 -51.81 -5.85 31.95
C SER A 165 -51.09 -6.23 33.26
N GLY A 166 -51.57 -5.73 34.39
CA GLY A 166 -51.29 -6.25 35.74
C GLY A 166 -52.60 -6.52 36.48
N HIS A 167 -52.72 -7.73 37.03
CA HIS A 167 -53.85 -8.27 37.80
C HIS A 167 -54.18 -7.48 39.08
N SER A 168 -55.45 -7.48 39.51
CA SER A 168 -55.92 -8.35 40.62
C SER A 168 -57.33 -7.96 41.12
N ARG A 169 -58.31 -8.86 40.93
CA ARG A 169 -58.98 -9.65 41.97
C ARG A 169 -60.11 -10.47 41.35
#